data_AF-A0A952U2H1-F1
#
_entry.id   AF-A0A952U2H1-F1
#
_cell.length_a   1.000
_cell.length_b   1.000
_cell.length_c   1.000
_cell.angle_alpha   90.00
_cell.angle_beta   90.00
_cell.angle_gamma   90.00
#
_symmetry.space_group_name_H-M   'P 1'
#
loop_
_entity.id
_entity.type
_entity.pdbx_description
1 polymer ?
#
loop_
_entity_poly.entity_id
_entity_poly.type
_entity_poly.pdbx_seq_one_letter_code
_entity_poly.pdbx_strand_id
1 'polypeptide(L)'
;MNDKPKVLLFIAKSNRDSKLAELVFKSEALKNDVFWTSLSRTSTGEFSEQQLTENELAVLSEFGIADAAAVTSSMTQANIEDLKAADLVVHLQGGGEADLRKLFPGYSGNSEVWKHTNCFENAGALRQSVSNLIVRLIMKGGKRAPIVEVTKVEKVEISKSEKANSKVRVSLDAKGRKGKKVSLVTGLPLEDDELEKLGAQLKQLCGSGGTVKDGDIEIQGDHVAKILAELQKLGYKPKRSGG
;
A
#
# COMPACT_ATOMS: atom_id res chain seq x y z
N MET A 1 22.93 -19.39 1.49
CA MET A 1 21.89 -20.21 0.84
C MET A 1 20.88 -19.24 0.26
N ASN A 2 20.72 -19.22 -1.06
CA ASN A 2 19.73 -18.37 -1.73
C ASN A 2 18.34 -18.97 -1.47
N ASP A 3 17.64 -18.46 -0.46
CA ASP A 3 16.24 -18.82 -0.25
C ASP A 3 15.41 -18.16 -1.36
N LYS A 4 14.82 -18.99 -2.23
CA LYS A 4 13.97 -18.51 -3.31
C LYS A 4 12.77 -17.78 -2.69
N PRO A 5 12.37 -16.59 -3.20
CA PRO A 5 11.21 -15.90 -2.66
C PRO A 5 9.97 -16.78 -2.75
N LYS A 6 9.20 -16.83 -1.65
CA LYS A 6 7.96 -17.59 -1.57
C LYS A 6 6.89 -16.99 -2.46
N VAL A 7 6.10 -17.84 -3.12
CA VAL A 7 5.09 -17.44 -4.10
C VAL A 7 3.68 -17.68 -3.58
N LEU A 8 2.84 -16.65 -3.63
CA LEU A 8 1.40 -16.70 -3.34
C LEU A 8 0.61 -16.49 -4.64
N LEU A 9 -0.31 -17.40 -4.94
CA LEU A 9 -1.16 -17.31 -6.12
C LEU A 9 -2.63 -17.14 -5.71
N PHE A 10 -3.23 -16.02 -6.09
CA PHE A 10 -4.67 -15.79 -5.99
C PHE A 10 -5.38 -16.27 -7.24
N ILE A 11 -6.43 -17.05 -7.07
CA ILE A 11 -7.28 -17.54 -8.17
C ILE A 11 -8.72 -17.20 -7.84
N ALA A 12 -9.44 -16.63 -8.81
CA ALA A 12 -10.88 -16.39 -8.72
C ALA A 12 -11.49 -16.61 -10.11
N LYS A 13 -12.81 -16.76 -10.20
CA LYS A 13 -13.48 -16.78 -11.51
C LYS A 13 -13.26 -15.50 -12.30
N SER A 14 -13.33 -14.35 -11.64
CA SER A 14 -13.11 -13.02 -12.22
C SER A 14 -11.67 -12.53 -12.10
N ASN A 15 -11.15 -11.90 -13.16
CA ASN A 15 -9.87 -11.18 -13.12
C ASN A 15 -9.87 -10.09 -12.04
N ARG A 16 -11.00 -9.40 -11.86
CA ARG A 16 -11.13 -8.26 -10.95
C ARG A 16 -10.99 -8.69 -9.49
N ASP A 17 -11.63 -9.79 -9.10
CA ASP A 17 -11.58 -10.31 -7.72
C ASP A 17 -10.20 -10.84 -7.36
N SER A 18 -9.62 -11.69 -8.22
CA SER A 18 -8.27 -12.23 -8.01
C SER A 18 -7.21 -11.14 -8.01
N LYS A 19 -7.33 -10.14 -8.89
CA LYS A 19 -6.39 -9.01 -8.93
C LYS A 19 -6.52 -8.10 -7.72
N LEU A 20 -7.74 -7.78 -7.31
CA LEU A 20 -7.97 -6.97 -6.10
C LEU A 20 -7.36 -7.66 -4.89
N ALA A 21 -7.57 -8.97 -4.72
CA ALA A 21 -6.96 -9.75 -3.64
C ALA A 21 -5.42 -9.69 -3.66
N GLU A 22 -4.80 -9.82 -4.84
CA GLU A 22 -3.35 -9.68 -5.01
C GLU A 22 -2.86 -8.29 -4.60
N LEU A 23 -3.54 -7.22 -5.03
CA LEU A 23 -3.14 -5.84 -4.76
C LEU A 23 -3.34 -5.46 -3.29
N VAL A 24 -4.44 -5.89 -2.67
CA VAL A 24 -4.68 -5.73 -1.23
C VAL A 24 -3.62 -6.48 -0.43
N PHE A 25 -3.29 -7.71 -0.82
CA PHE A 25 -2.19 -8.46 -0.21
C PHE A 25 -0.86 -7.72 -0.36
N LYS A 26 -0.51 -7.23 -1.56
CA LYS A 26 0.74 -6.48 -1.77
C LYS A 26 0.82 -5.26 -0.87
N SER A 27 -0.26 -4.47 -0.77
CA SER A 27 -0.31 -3.29 0.08
C SER A 27 -0.12 -3.64 1.55
N GLU A 28 -0.86 -4.63 2.07
CA GLU A 28 -0.80 -5.01 3.48
C GLU A 28 0.48 -5.77 3.83
N ALA A 29 1.00 -6.63 2.95
CA ALA A 29 2.23 -7.37 3.16
C ALA A 29 3.43 -6.42 3.26
N LEU A 30 3.47 -5.37 2.42
CA LEU A 30 4.50 -4.33 2.49
C LEU A 30 4.46 -3.58 3.83
N LYS A 31 3.26 -3.23 4.34
CA LYS A 31 3.11 -2.56 5.65
C LYS A 31 3.58 -3.42 6.84
N ASN A 32 3.62 -4.74 6.66
CA ASN A 32 3.92 -5.72 7.71
C ASN A 32 5.26 -6.45 7.51
N ASP A 33 6.13 -5.96 6.61
CA ASP A 33 7.43 -6.57 6.28
C ASP A 33 7.35 -8.06 5.87
N VAL A 34 6.28 -8.44 5.17
CA VAL A 34 6.10 -9.79 4.62
C VAL A 34 6.54 -9.84 3.16
N PHE A 35 7.62 -10.58 2.89
CA PHE A 35 8.27 -10.64 1.58
C PHE A 35 7.89 -11.90 0.79
N TRP A 36 6.64 -11.98 0.35
CA TRP A 36 6.16 -13.00 -0.59
C TRP A 36 5.88 -12.37 -1.95
N THR A 37 6.29 -13.05 -3.02
CA THR A 37 5.87 -12.69 -4.37
C THR A 37 4.42 -13.11 -4.55
N SER A 38 3.52 -12.18 -4.89
CA SER A 38 2.12 -12.52 -5.19
C SER A 38 1.77 -12.33 -6.66
N LEU A 39 0.88 -13.20 -7.14
CA LEU A 39 0.35 -13.25 -8.50
C LEU A 39 -1.16 -13.51 -8.46
N SER A 40 -1.87 -13.15 -9.52
CA SER A 40 -3.27 -13.50 -9.72
C SER A 40 -3.53 -14.12 -11.09
N ARG A 41 -4.54 -15.00 -11.15
CA ARG A 41 -5.03 -15.69 -12.34
C ARG A 41 -6.55 -15.87 -12.26
N THR A 42 -7.19 -16.05 -13.40
CA THR A 42 -8.60 -16.47 -13.45
C THR A 42 -8.71 -17.99 -13.39
N SER A 43 -9.77 -18.55 -12.81
CA SER A 43 -9.98 -20.00 -12.78
C SER A 43 -10.54 -20.54 -14.10
N THR A 44 -11.38 -19.76 -14.78
CA THR A 44 -12.11 -20.16 -16.00
C THR A 44 -11.67 -19.43 -17.27
N GLY A 45 -10.78 -18.45 -17.17
CA GLY A 45 -10.43 -17.57 -18.29
C GLY A 45 -11.38 -16.39 -18.47
N GLU A 46 -12.41 -16.26 -17.64
CA GLU A 46 -13.34 -15.13 -17.69
C GLU A 46 -12.68 -13.84 -17.20
N PHE A 47 -12.78 -12.77 -17.99
CA PHE A 47 -12.31 -11.44 -17.61
C PHE A 47 -13.31 -10.37 -18.04
N SER A 48 -13.33 -9.27 -17.29
CA SER A 48 -14.09 -8.06 -17.63
C SER A 48 -13.12 -6.90 -17.81
N GLU A 49 -13.23 -6.22 -18.96
CA GLU A 49 -12.51 -4.99 -19.30
C GLU A 49 -13.34 -3.74 -18.99
N GLN A 50 -14.49 -3.89 -18.32
CA GLN A 50 -15.33 -2.77 -17.94
C GLN A 50 -14.54 -1.78 -17.08
N GLN A 51 -14.71 -0.50 -17.37
CA GLN A 51 -14.15 0.56 -16.53
C GLN A 51 -14.67 0.43 -15.10
N LEU A 52 -13.79 0.72 -14.15
CA LEU A 52 -14.14 0.75 -12.73
C LEU A 52 -15.13 1.88 -12.47
N THR A 53 -16.13 1.62 -11.65
CA THR A 53 -17.04 2.62 -11.12
C THR A 53 -16.34 3.52 -10.09
N GLU A 54 -16.93 4.67 -9.77
CA GLU A 54 -16.40 5.58 -8.74
C GLU A 54 -16.27 4.90 -7.37
N ASN A 55 -17.23 4.05 -7.00
CA ASN A 55 -17.18 3.28 -5.75
C ASN A 55 -16.00 2.31 -5.74
N GLU A 56 -15.72 1.66 -6.86
CA GLU A 56 -14.62 0.70 -6.97
C GLU A 56 -13.26 1.41 -6.95
N LEU A 57 -13.17 2.59 -7.55
CA LEU A 57 -11.99 3.46 -7.43
C LEU A 57 -11.78 3.94 -5.99
N ALA A 58 -12.84 4.29 -5.27
CA ALA A 58 -12.76 4.65 -3.85
C ALA A 58 -12.24 3.49 -2.99
N VAL A 59 -12.67 2.26 -3.27
CA VAL A 59 -12.15 1.04 -2.61
C VAL A 59 -10.66 0.87 -2.88
N LEU A 60 -10.19 1.05 -4.12
CA LEU A 60 -8.76 0.98 -4.42
C LEU A 60 -7.96 2.05 -3.66
N SER A 61 -8.49 3.27 -3.59
CA SER A 61 -7.88 4.37 -2.83
C SER A 61 -7.78 4.05 -1.34
N GLU A 62 -8.81 3.45 -0.72
CA GLU A 62 -8.79 3.01 0.69
C GLU A 62 -7.62 2.05 0.97
N PHE A 63 -7.29 1.18 0.02
CA PHE A 63 -6.16 0.26 0.13
C PHE A 63 -4.81 0.86 -0.27
N GLY A 64 -4.78 2.12 -0.71
CA GLY A 64 -3.59 2.78 -1.24
C GLY A 64 -3.12 2.20 -2.57
N ILE A 65 -4.05 1.67 -3.38
CA ILE A 65 -3.79 1.09 -4.70
C ILE A 65 -4.00 2.18 -5.76
N ALA A 66 -2.91 2.66 -6.35
CA ALA A 66 -2.94 3.70 -7.39
C ALA A 66 -3.16 3.13 -8.81
N ASP A 67 -2.75 1.89 -9.07
CA ASP A 67 -2.86 1.26 -10.39
C ASP A 67 -4.23 0.58 -10.58
N ALA A 68 -5.23 1.41 -10.86
CA ALA A 68 -6.58 0.98 -11.16
C ALA A 68 -6.67 0.13 -12.45
N ALA A 69 -5.83 0.44 -13.45
CA ALA A 69 -5.80 -0.26 -14.72
C ALA A 69 -5.37 -1.73 -14.57
N ALA A 70 -4.54 -2.03 -13.57
CA ALA A 70 -4.16 -3.41 -13.29
C ALA A 70 -5.35 -4.35 -13.03
N VAL A 71 -6.45 -3.84 -12.45
CA VAL A 71 -7.66 -4.63 -12.12
C VAL A 71 -8.48 -4.98 -13.36
N THR A 72 -8.53 -4.09 -14.33
CA THR A 72 -9.33 -4.25 -15.55
C THR A 72 -8.53 -4.82 -16.72
N SER A 73 -7.23 -5.04 -16.53
CA SER A 73 -6.35 -5.64 -17.53
C SER A 73 -6.71 -7.10 -17.79
N SER A 74 -6.44 -7.57 -19.01
CA SER A 74 -6.58 -8.97 -19.37
C SER A 74 -5.68 -9.83 -18.48
N MET A 75 -6.20 -10.99 -18.08
CA MET A 75 -5.53 -11.90 -17.17
C MET A 75 -5.60 -13.31 -17.73
N THR A 76 -4.49 -14.03 -17.64
CA THR A 76 -4.43 -15.41 -18.09
C THR A 76 -5.18 -16.33 -17.11
N GLN A 77 -5.80 -17.36 -17.68
CA GLN A 77 -6.34 -18.46 -16.90
C GLN A 77 -5.19 -19.21 -16.20
N ALA A 78 -5.41 -19.60 -14.95
CA ALA A 78 -4.50 -20.45 -14.21
C ALA A 78 -4.36 -21.81 -14.90
N ASN A 79 -3.14 -22.32 -14.96
CA ASN A 79 -2.86 -23.70 -15.33
C ASN A 79 -2.18 -24.44 -14.17
N ILE A 80 -2.04 -25.77 -14.30
CA ILE A 80 -1.47 -26.61 -13.24
C ILE A 80 -0.03 -26.22 -12.87
N GLU A 81 0.75 -25.69 -13.81
CA GLU A 81 2.13 -25.26 -13.56
C GLU A 81 2.18 -23.96 -12.75
N ASP A 82 1.24 -23.03 -12.96
CA ASP A 82 1.08 -21.86 -12.08
C ASP A 82 0.84 -22.32 -10.62
N LEU A 83 -0.05 -23.29 -10.42
CA LEU A 83 -0.39 -23.81 -9.08
C LEU A 83 0.79 -24.53 -8.43
N LYS A 84 1.52 -25.37 -9.18
CA LYS A 84 2.70 -26.08 -8.67
C LYS A 84 3.87 -25.14 -8.36
N ALA A 85 3.98 -24.01 -9.06
CA ALA A 85 5.00 -23.01 -8.82
C ALA A 85 4.73 -22.18 -7.56
N ALA A 86 3.50 -22.17 -7.06
CA ALA A 86 3.11 -21.43 -5.87
C ALA A 86 3.40 -22.21 -4.57
N ASP A 87 3.92 -21.54 -3.55
CA ASP A 87 4.06 -22.09 -2.21
C ASP A 87 2.72 -22.13 -1.46
N LEU A 88 1.79 -21.25 -1.85
CA LEU A 88 0.40 -21.22 -1.39
C LEU A 88 -0.53 -20.73 -2.51
N VAL A 89 -1.63 -21.44 -2.71
CA VAL A 89 -2.73 -21.02 -3.59
C VAL A 89 -3.93 -20.58 -2.75
N VAL A 90 -4.48 -19.41 -3.04
CA VAL A 90 -5.73 -18.92 -2.43
C VAL A 90 -6.80 -18.89 -3.50
N HIS A 91 -7.81 -19.72 -3.36
CA HIS A 91 -8.96 -19.77 -4.26
C HIS A 91 -10.11 -18.94 -3.66
N LEU A 92 -10.43 -17.80 -4.28
CA LEU A 92 -11.63 -17.03 -4.02
C LEU A 92 -12.78 -17.70 -4.76
N GLN A 93 -13.58 -18.46 -4.02
CA GLN A 93 -14.60 -19.34 -4.57
C GLN A 93 -15.99 -18.76 -4.32
N GLY A 94 -16.71 -18.52 -5.39
CA GLY A 94 -18.12 -18.14 -5.37
C GLY A 94 -19.09 -19.28 -5.15
N GLY A 95 -20.35 -18.90 -4.91
CA GLY A 95 -21.45 -19.85 -4.78
C GLY A 95 -21.59 -20.71 -6.04
N GLY A 96 -21.55 -22.04 -5.88
CA GLY A 96 -21.69 -22.99 -6.99
C GLY A 96 -20.43 -23.20 -7.83
N GLU A 97 -19.32 -22.49 -7.57
CA GLU A 97 -18.06 -22.74 -8.25
C GLU A 97 -17.45 -24.08 -7.83
N ALA A 98 -16.83 -24.78 -8.77
CA ALA A 98 -16.16 -26.03 -8.48
C ALA A 98 -14.94 -25.82 -7.56
N ASP A 99 -14.71 -26.76 -6.64
CA ASP A 99 -13.54 -26.71 -5.78
C ASP A 99 -12.25 -26.80 -6.60
N LEU A 100 -11.17 -26.22 -6.07
CA LEU A 100 -9.87 -26.14 -6.75
C LEU A 100 -9.36 -27.50 -7.26
N ARG A 101 -9.59 -28.59 -6.50
CA ARG A 101 -9.18 -29.95 -6.89
C ARG A 101 -9.96 -30.53 -8.07
N LYS A 102 -11.19 -30.06 -8.29
CA LYS A 102 -12.00 -30.43 -9.47
C LYS A 102 -11.57 -29.61 -10.68
N LEU A 103 -11.25 -28.33 -10.48
CA LEU A 103 -10.73 -27.44 -11.53
C LEU A 103 -9.34 -27.88 -12.00
N PHE A 104 -8.49 -28.32 -11.06
CA PHE A 104 -7.12 -28.75 -11.33
C PHE A 104 -6.88 -30.16 -10.76
N PRO A 105 -7.38 -31.22 -11.44
CA PRO A 105 -7.13 -32.59 -11.03
C PRO A 105 -5.62 -32.86 -10.92
N GLY A 106 -5.20 -33.50 -9.83
CA GLY A 106 -3.79 -33.81 -9.57
C GLY A 106 -3.01 -32.71 -8.83
N TYR A 107 -3.59 -31.53 -8.60
CA TYR A 107 -3.00 -30.57 -7.68
C TYR A 107 -3.18 -31.01 -6.22
N SER A 108 -2.07 -31.06 -5.47
CA SER A 108 -2.03 -31.47 -4.06
C SER A 108 -1.19 -30.52 -3.19
N GLY A 109 -0.80 -29.37 -3.72
CA GLY A 109 -0.05 -28.36 -2.99
C GLY A 109 -0.88 -27.62 -1.93
N ASN A 110 -0.23 -26.73 -1.18
CA ASN A 110 -0.92 -25.94 -0.16
C ASN A 110 -1.96 -25.03 -0.79
N SER A 111 -3.19 -25.09 -0.27
CA SER A 111 -4.26 -24.22 -0.72
C SER A 111 -5.18 -23.77 0.41
N GLU A 112 -5.66 -22.55 0.31
CA GLU A 112 -6.78 -22.04 1.09
C GLU A 112 -7.96 -21.71 0.17
N VAL A 113 -9.17 -21.87 0.68
CA VAL A 113 -10.40 -21.48 -0.01
C VAL A 113 -11.02 -20.34 0.77
N TRP A 114 -11.21 -19.21 0.12
CA TRP A 114 -11.93 -18.07 0.68
C TRP A 114 -13.26 -17.92 -0.03
N LYS A 115 -14.35 -17.84 0.73
CA LYS A 115 -15.71 -17.68 0.17
C LYS A 115 -15.98 -16.21 -0.12
N HIS A 116 -15.35 -15.71 -1.19
CA HIS A 116 -15.42 -14.32 -1.64
C HIS A 116 -15.84 -14.26 -3.11
N THR A 117 -16.74 -13.31 -3.40
CA THR A 117 -17.18 -12.89 -4.74
C THR A 117 -17.50 -11.41 -4.69
N ASN A 118 -17.46 -10.72 -5.83
CA ASN A 118 -17.74 -9.29 -5.90
C ASN A 118 -16.91 -8.54 -4.85
N CYS A 119 -15.60 -8.76 -4.85
CA CYS A 119 -14.73 -8.36 -3.76
C CYS A 119 -14.70 -6.84 -3.57
N PHE A 120 -15.03 -6.07 -4.60
CA PHE A 120 -15.23 -4.62 -4.49
C PHE A 120 -16.40 -4.24 -3.59
N GLU A 121 -17.53 -4.95 -3.67
CA GLU A 121 -18.70 -4.70 -2.81
C GLU A 121 -18.45 -5.14 -1.36
N ASN A 122 -17.55 -6.11 -1.18
CA ASN A 122 -17.25 -6.75 0.11
C ASN A 122 -15.79 -6.54 0.55
N ALA A 123 -15.21 -5.38 0.21
CA ALA A 123 -13.79 -5.08 0.38
C ALA A 123 -13.28 -5.26 1.82
N GLY A 124 -14.09 -4.90 2.82
CA GLY A 124 -13.74 -5.08 4.24
C GLY A 124 -13.55 -6.55 4.63
N ALA A 125 -14.36 -7.46 4.09
CA ALA A 125 -14.23 -8.89 4.35
C ALA A 125 -12.98 -9.47 3.67
N LEU A 126 -12.69 -9.05 2.44
CA LEU A 126 -11.45 -9.40 1.76
C LEU A 126 -10.23 -8.92 2.54
N ARG A 127 -10.24 -7.67 3.02
CA ARG A 127 -9.17 -7.09 3.85
C ARG A 127 -8.91 -7.93 5.10
N GLN A 128 -9.96 -8.37 5.78
CA GLN A 128 -9.83 -9.20 6.98
C GLN A 128 -9.19 -10.56 6.65
N SER A 129 -9.59 -11.21 5.54
CA SER A 129 -8.98 -12.46 5.09
C SER A 129 -7.49 -12.29 4.78
N VAL A 130 -7.11 -11.23 4.07
CA VAL A 130 -5.71 -10.88 3.77
C VAL A 130 -4.92 -10.63 5.06
N SER A 131 -5.48 -9.85 5.99
CA SER A 131 -4.83 -9.56 7.28
C SER A 131 -4.57 -10.84 8.08
N ASN A 132 -5.57 -11.74 8.15
CA ASN A 132 -5.44 -13.02 8.80
C ASN A 132 -4.37 -13.90 8.15
N LEU A 133 -4.27 -13.88 6.81
CA LEU A 133 -3.21 -14.58 6.09
C LEU A 133 -1.83 -14.01 6.47
N ILE A 134 -1.65 -12.70 6.43
CA ILE A 134 -0.39 -12.03 6.80
C ILE A 134 0.06 -12.45 8.20
N VAL A 135 -0.85 -12.44 9.18
CA VAL A 135 -0.55 -12.91 10.54
C VAL A 135 -0.05 -14.36 10.53
N ARG A 136 -0.70 -15.26 9.79
CA ARG A 136 -0.25 -16.66 9.67
C ARG A 136 1.13 -16.77 9.00
N LEU A 137 1.40 -15.99 7.96
CA LEU A 137 2.69 -15.98 7.27
C LEU A 137 3.81 -15.51 8.21
N ILE A 138 3.55 -14.50 9.05
CA ILE A 138 4.48 -14.04 10.09
C ILE A 138 4.72 -15.16 11.11
N MET A 139 3.67 -15.77 11.66
CA MET A 139 3.76 -16.82 12.68
C MET A 139 4.50 -18.07 12.21
N LYS A 140 4.45 -18.40 10.91
CA LYS A 140 5.17 -19.54 10.31
C LYS A 140 6.66 -19.29 10.04
N GLY A 141 7.25 -18.23 10.61
CA GLY A 141 8.66 -17.90 10.44
C GLY A 141 8.94 -16.99 9.23
N GLY A 142 7.94 -16.20 8.81
CA GLY A 142 8.09 -15.23 7.73
C GLY A 142 9.01 -14.06 8.08
N LYS A 143 10.33 -14.30 8.18
CA LYS A 143 11.37 -13.26 8.07
C LYS A 143 12.63 -13.79 7.36
N ARG A 144 12.76 -13.32 6.11
CA ARG A 144 13.93 -12.78 5.39
C ARG A 144 14.00 -13.34 3.96
N ALA A 145 13.68 -12.51 2.98
CA ALA A 145 14.41 -12.58 1.72
C ALA A 145 15.79 -11.91 1.92
N PRO A 146 16.87 -12.43 1.32
CA PRO A 146 18.15 -11.72 1.28
C PRO A 146 17.98 -10.36 0.58
N ILE A 147 18.89 -9.43 0.86
CA ILE A 147 18.98 -8.15 0.16
C ILE A 147 19.13 -8.47 -1.33
N VAL A 148 18.04 -8.36 -2.08
CA VAL A 148 18.09 -8.25 -3.53
C VAL A 148 18.28 -6.76 -3.78
N GLU A 149 19.40 -6.38 -4.40
CA GLU A 149 19.50 -5.08 -5.07
C GLU A 149 18.39 -5.02 -6.11
N VAL A 150 17.24 -4.46 -5.73
CA VAL A 150 16.13 -4.26 -6.65
C VAL A 150 16.48 -3.07 -7.53
N THR A 151 16.83 -3.35 -8.78
CA THR A 151 16.68 -2.40 -9.89
C THR A 151 15.23 -1.94 -9.95
N LYS A 152 15.03 -0.71 -9.45
CA LYS A 152 14.00 0.30 -9.71
C LYS A 152 12.77 -0.14 -10.53
N VAL A 153 11.60 -0.18 -9.89
CA VAL A 153 10.30 0.07 -10.54
C VAL A 153 9.71 1.28 -9.83
N GLU A 154 9.39 2.32 -10.59
CA GLU A 154 9.12 3.68 -10.10
C GLU A 154 7.81 3.78 -9.31
N LYS A 155 7.98 3.93 -8.00
CA LYS A 155 7.11 4.75 -7.14
C LYS A 155 7.79 6.11 -7.10
N VAL A 156 7.06 7.22 -7.28
CA VAL A 156 7.61 8.56 -7.07
C VAL A 156 7.78 8.74 -5.56
N GLU A 157 8.81 8.12 -4.99
CA GLU A 157 9.45 8.65 -3.80
C GLU A 157 10.38 9.74 -4.29
N ILE A 158 10.13 10.98 -3.87
CA ILE A 158 11.06 12.09 -4.09
C ILE A 158 12.44 11.60 -3.68
N SER A 159 13.35 11.58 -4.64
CA SER A 159 14.66 10.98 -4.49
C SER A 159 15.36 11.63 -3.30
N LYS A 160 16.24 10.87 -2.61
CA LYS A 160 17.06 11.40 -1.51
C LYS A 160 17.83 12.68 -1.92
N SER A 161 18.14 12.82 -3.21
CA SER A 161 18.71 14.03 -3.81
C SER A 161 17.75 15.22 -3.78
N GLU A 162 16.49 15.03 -4.16
CA GLU A 162 15.47 16.09 -4.17
C GLU A 162 15.07 16.51 -2.75
N LYS A 163 14.93 15.57 -1.80
CA LYS A 163 14.72 15.92 -0.37
C LYS A 163 15.88 16.74 0.18
N ALA A 164 17.12 16.37 -0.14
CA ALA A 164 18.31 17.10 0.28
C ALA A 164 18.50 18.46 -0.42
N ASN A 165 17.98 18.63 -1.65
CA ASN A 165 18.06 19.89 -2.42
C ASN A 165 16.86 20.82 -2.20
N SER A 166 15.76 20.32 -1.65
CA SER A 166 14.59 21.14 -1.34
C SER A 166 14.88 22.22 -0.30
N LYS A 167 14.36 23.43 -0.54
CA LYS A 167 14.56 24.61 0.31
C LYS A 167 13.54 24.64 1.45
N VAL A 168 13.41 23.53 2.19
CA VAL A 168 12.45 23.41 3.29
C VAL A 168 12.79 24.43 4.38
N ARG A 169 11.79 25.19 4.83
CA ARG A 169 11.95 26.14 5.92
C ARG A 169 10.94 25.93 7.02
N VAL A 170 11.38 26.16 8.26
CA VAL A 170 10.52 26.13 9.44
C VAL A 170 10.61 27.47 10.14
N SER A 171 9.48 28.18 10.28
CA SER A 171 9.42 29.49 10.91
C SER A 171 8.39 29.55 12.02
N LEU A 172 8.60 30.46 12.97
CA LEU A 172 7.58 30.82 13.95
C LEU A 172 6.82 32.04 13.42
N ASP A 173 5.54 31.88 13.08
CA ASP A 173 4.65 32.96 12.72
C ASP A 173 3.76 33.36 13.92
N ALA A 174 3.73 34.66 14.21
CA ALA A 174 2.86 35.28 15.20
C ALA A 174 2.12 36.51 14.63
N LYS A 175 2.36 36.87 13.37
CA LYS A 175 1.89 38.13 12.79
C LYS A 175 0.39 38.06 12.51
N GLY A 176 -0.36 39.04 13.02
CA GLY A 176 -1.82 39.11 12.80
C GLY A 176 -2.66 38.07 13.56
N ARG A 177 -2.05 37.20 14.39
CA ARG A 177 -2.73 36.09 15.08
C ARG A 177 -3.08 36.38 16.55
N LYS A 178 -3.23 37.65 16.95
CA LYS A 178 -3.58 38.08 18.33
C LYS A 178 -2.71 37.42 19.42
N GLY A 179 -1.41 37.27 19.17
CA GLY A 179 -0.45 36.65 20.09
C GLY A 179 -0.37 35.13 20.05
N LYS A 180 -1.21 34.44 19.25
CA LYS A 180 -1.10 32.99 19.04
C LYS A 180 0.06 32.69 18.09
N LYS A 181 0.97 31.82 18.54
CA LYS A 181 2.12 31.35 17.77
C LYS A 181 1.74 30.13 16.93
N VAL A 182 2.29 30.05 15.72
CA VAL A 182 2.19 28.89 14.82
C VAL A 182 3.56 28.60 14.23
N SER A 183 3.96 27.34 14.24
CA SER A 183 5.12 26.85 13.51
C SER A 183 4.70 26.52 12.08
N LEU A 184 5.27 27.23 11.11
CA LEU A 184 4.98 27.10 9.70
C LEU A 184 6.11 26.33 9.01
N VAL A 185 5.76 25.30 8.25
CA VAL A 185 6.69 24.53 7.41
C VAL A 185 6.36 24.82 5.95
N THR A 186 7.37 25.25 5.18
CA THR A 186 7.21 25.66 3.78
C THR A 186 8.29 25.03 2.89
N GLY A 187 8.04 25.00 1.57
CA GLY A 187 9.03 24.56 0.59
C GLY A 187 9.27 23.05 0.56
N LEU A 188 8.27 22.28 1.00
CA LEU A 188 8.25 20.82 0.88
C LEU A 188 7.92 20.46 -0.58
N PRO A 189 8.73 19.64 -1.26
CA PRO A 189 8.49 19.22 -2.64
C PRO A 189 7.52 18.04 -2.68
N LEU A 190 6.40 18.11 -1.96
CA LEU A 190 5.44 17.02 -1.76
C LEU A 190 4.12 17.37 -2.45
N GLU A 191 3.43 16.34 -2.95
CA GLU A 191 2.05 16.45 -3.42
C GLU A 191 1.08 16.55 -2.22
N ASP A 192 -0.14 17.04 -2.46
CA ASP A 192 -1.13 17.34 -1.41
C ASP A 192 -1.39 16.16 -0.46
N ASP A 193 -1.57 14.94 -0.98
CA ASP A 193 -1.79 13.74 -0.17
C ASP A 193 -0.60 13.42 0.76
N GLU A 194 0.62 13.69 0.31
CA GLU A 194 1.84 13.47 1.10
C GLU A 194 2.06 14.60 2.11
N LEU A 195 1.69 15.83 1.75
CA LEU A 195 1.66 16.97 2.66
C LEU A 195 0.67 16.74 3.80
N GLU A 196 -0.52 16.22 3.52
CA GLU A 196 -1.52 15.89 4.54
C GLU A 196 -1.01 14.82 5.53
N LYS A 197 -0.37 13.77 5.00
CA LYS A 197 0.24 12.71 5.82
C LYS A 197 1.36 13.26 6.71
N LEU A 198 2.28 14.05 6.14
CA LEU A 198 3.35 14.68 6.92
C LEU A 198 2.78 15.66 7.94
N GLY A 199 1.73 16.42 7.58
CA GLY A 199 1.02 17.30 8.48
C GLY A 199 0.41 16.55 9.66
N ALA A 200 -0.22 15.40 9.43
CA ALA A 200 -0.74 14.53 10.49
C ALA A 200 0.36 14.04 11.44
N GLN A 201 1.49 13.59 10.89
CA GLN A 201 2.65 13.16 11.68
C GLN A 201 3.22 14.28 12.55
N LEU A 202 3.38 15.49 11.98
CA LEU A 202 3.90 16.64 12.72
C LEU A 202 2.92 17.11 13.81
N LYS A 203 1.60 17.07 13.56
CA LYS A 203 0.57 17.33 14.60
C LYS A 203 0.70 16.35 15.76
N GLN A 204 0.82 15.05 15.46
CA GLN A 204 0.99 14.01 16.47
C GLN A 204 2.28 14.18 17.27
N LEU A 205 3.39 14.50 16.59
CA LEU A 205 4.69 14.76 17.24
C LEU A 205 4.61 15.97 18.20
N CYS A 206 3.88 17.00 17.81
CA CYS A 206 3.79 18.25 18.57
C CYS A 206 2.71 18.21 19.65
N GLY A 207 1.75 17.28 19.57
CA GLY A 207 0.60 17.22 20.46
C GLY A 207 -0.32 18.44 20.30
N SER A 208 -0.36 19.03 19.10
CA SER A 208 -1.07 20.27 18.83
C SER A 208 -1.90 20.19 17.56
N GLY A 209 -2.88 21.10 17.45
CA GLY A 209 -3.68 21.26 16.25
C GLY A 209 -2.84 21.84 15.11
N GLY A 210 -3.31 21.67 13.87
CA GLY A 210 -2.63 22.18 12.70
C GLY A 210 -3.41 21.91 11.41
N THR A 211 -3.01 22.58 10.34
CA THR A 211 -3.70 22.52 9.04
C THR A 211 -2.65 22.51 7.94
N VAL A 212 -2.94 21.80 6.85
CA VAL A 212 -2.21 21.94 5.59
C VAL A 212 -2.97 22.92 4.72
N LYS A 213 -2.29 23.96 4.23
CA LYS A 213 -2.92 25.00 3.43
C LYS A 213 -1.91 25.58 2.45
N ASP A 214 -2.33 25.75 1.20
CA ASP A 214 -1.54 26.43 0.16
C ASP A 214 -0.12 25.81 -0.03
N GLY A 215 0.00 24.48 0.13
CA GLY A 215 1.28 23.75 0.05
C GLY A 215 2.14 23.81 1.32
N ASP A 216 1.67 24.47 2.38
CA ASP A 216 2.38 24.64 3.64
C ASP A 216 1.71 23.89 4.79
N ILE A 217 2.48 23.57 5.83
CA ILE A 217 1.98 22.93 7.05
C ILE A 217 2.04 23.93 8.21
N GLU A 218 0.90 24.22 8.81
CA GLU A 218 0.76 25.05 10.00
C GLU A 218 0.53 24.19 11.24
N ILE A 219 1.38 24.33 12.26
CA ILE A 219 1.25 23.64 13.55
C ILE A 219 1.12 24.68 14.66
N GLN A 220 0.05 24.62 15.46
CA GLN A 220 -0.17 25.55 16.55
C GLN A 220 0.91 25.42 17.63
N GLY A 221 1.43 26.54 18.12
CA GLY A 221 2.49 26.60 19.13
C GLY A 221 3.89 26.82 18.56
N ASP A 222 4.86 26.91 19.46
CA ASP A 222 6.30 26.98 19.12
C ASP A 222 6.90 25.57 19.19
N HIS A 223 6.93 24.91 18.04
CA HIS A 223 7.45 23.57 17.84
C HIS A 223 8.55 23.53 16.80
N VAL A 224 9.11 24.69 16.44
CA VAL A 224 10.13 24.84 15.39
C VAL A 224 11.28 23.85 15.60
N ALA A 225 11.79 23.73 16.82
CA ALA A 225 12.91 22.82 17.13
C ALA A 225 12.54 21.34 16.93
N LYS A 226 11.34 20.92 17.36
CA LYS A 226 10.87 19.54 17.19
C LYS A 226 10.66 19.19 15.72
N ILE A 227 10.05 20.10 14.98
CA ILE A 227 9.74 19.94 13.56
C ILE A 227 11.04 19.88 12.73
N LEU A 228 12.02 20.74 13.03
CA LEU A 228 13.34 20.70 12.39
C LEU A 228 14.02 19.34 12.58
N ALA A 229 14.03 18.83 13.81
CA ALA A 229 14.64 17.54 14.12
C ALA A 229 13.95 16.39 13.38
N GLU A 230 12.62 16.40 13.30
CA GLU A 230 11.88 15.34 12.61
C GLU A 230 12.09 15.37 11.10
N LEU A 231 12.01 16.55 10.48
CA LEU A 231 12.27 16.72 9.05
C LEU A 231 13.71 16.31 8.68
N GLN A 232 14.70 16.55 9.56
CA GLN A 232 16.07 16.05 9.38
C GLN A 232 16.14 14.52 9.38
N LYS A 233 15.43 13.84 10.30
CA LYS A 233 15.36 12.36 10.30
C LYS A 233 14.73 11.81 9.03
N LEU A 234 13.74 12.52 8.49
CA LEU A 234 13.06 12.18 7.22
C LEU A 234 13.91 12.49 5.98
N GLY A 235 15.13 13.02 6.15
CA GLY A 235 16.10 13.22 5.08
C GLY A 235 16.04 14.61 4.42
N TYR A 236 15.23 15.53 4.95
CA TYR A 236 15.25 16.93 4.51
C TYR A 236 16.44 17.68 5.13
N LYS A 237 16.82 18.81 4.52
CA LYS A 237 17.77 19.77 5.11
C LYS A 237 17.05 21.07 5.52
N PRO A 238 16.08 20.99 6.46
CA PRO A 238 15.26 22.13 6.78
C PRO A 238 16.09 23.21 7.47
N LYS A 239 15.82 24.47 7.15
CA LYS A 239 16.44 25.62 7.82
C LYS A 239 15.41 26.38 8.63
N ARG A 240 15.80 26.84 9.81
CA ARG A 240 14.99 27.82 10.54
C ARG A 240 14.96 29.13 9.74
N SER A 241 13.78 29.72 9.59
CA SER A 241 13.62 31.07 9.04
C SER A 241 12.73 31.92 9.93
N GLY A 242 12.91 33.24 9.89
CA GLY A 242 12.21 34.14 10.81
C GLY A 242 12.76 34.01 12.22
N GLY A 243 13.60 34.99 12.59
CA GLY A 243 13.96 35.32 13.95
C GLY A 243 13.46 36.72 14.23
#